data_AF-A0A2T9XWN7-F1
#
_entry.id   AF-A0A2T9XWN7-F1
#
_cell.length_a   1.000
_cell.length_b   1.000
_cell.length_c   1.000
_cell.angle_alpha   90.00
_cell.angle_beta   90.00
_cell.angle_gamma   90.00
#
_symmetry.space_group_name_H-M   'P 1'
#
loop_
_entity.id
_entity.type
_entity.pdbx_description
1 polymer ?
#
loop_
_entity_poly.entity_id
_entity_poly.type
_entity_poly.pdbx_seq_one_letter_code
_entity_poly.pdbx_strand_id
1 'polypeptide(L)' 'MLFPGSVVRSAPFQVLAAFVAINTLVYGTLAAAKALPKVYAPAWFGGRNRRAQNRSIFPDPPERDS' A
#
# COMPACT_ATOMS: atom_id res chain seq x y z
N MET A 1 26.13 -2.01 -30.76
CA MET A 1 24.93 -1.13 -30.79
C MET A 1 23.74 -1.99 -31.19
N LEU A 2 22.66 -2.00 -30.41
CA LEU A 2 21.74 -3.15 -30.34
C LEU A 2 20.71 -3.27 -31.48
N PHE A 3 20.37 -2.22 -32.24
CA PHE A 3 19.57 -2.35 -33.47
C PHE A 3 19.85 -1.21 -34.45
N PRO A 4 19.74 -1.43 -35.77
CA PRO A 4 19.75 -0.35 -36.76
C PRO A 4 18.57 0.61 -36.53
N GLY A 5 18.79 1.92 -36.65
CA GLY A 5 17.76 2.94 -36.43
C GLY A 5 16.55 2.86 -37.38
N SER A 6 16.64 2.07 -38.46
CA SER A 6 15.51 1.73 -39.33
C SER A 6 14.55 0.72 -38.69
N VAL A 7 15.07 -0.25 -37.93
CA VAL A 7 14.26 -1.28 -37.25
C VAL A 7 13.47 -0.67 -36.10
N VAL A 8 14.10 0.19 -35.30
CA VAL A 8 13.45 0.86 -34.15
C VAL A 8 12.30 1.77 -34.59
N ARG A 9 12.43 2.42 -35.76
CA ARG A 9 11.37 3.26 -36.33
C ARG A 9 10.28 2.49 -37.05
N SER A 10 10.44 1.18 -37.26
CA SER A 10 9.43 0.39 -37.95
C SER A 10 8.15 0.24 -37.12
N ALA A 11 7.00 0.31 -37.77
CA ALA A 11 5.69 0.12 -37.15
C ALA A 11 5.57 -1.19 -36.32
N PRO A 12 5.98 -2.38 -36.80
CA PRO A 12 5.85 -3.60 -36.01
C PRO A 12 6.69 -3.57 -34.74
N PHE A 13 7.88 -2.98 -34.78
CA PHE A 13 8.72 -2.82 -33.60
C PHE A 13 8.07 -1.89 -32.58
N GLN A 14 7.46 -0.78 -33.03
CA GLN A 14 6.75 0.13 -32.13
C GLN A 14 5.56 -0.54 -31.42
N VAL A 15 4.79 -1.37 -32.12
CA VAL A 15 3.68 -2.13 -31.52
C VAL A 15 4.18 -3.09 -30.45
N LEU A 16 5.25 -3.85 -30.75
CA LEU A 16 5.88 -4.75 -29.78
C LEU A 16 6.45 -4.00 -28.58
N ALA A 17 7.13 -2.88 -28.82
CA ALA A 17 7.69 -2.04 -27.77
C ALA A 17 6.60 -1.47 -26.86
N ALA A 18 5.49 -0.99 -27.43
CA ALA A 18 4.33 -0.52 -26.67
C ALA A 18 3.72 -1.65 -25.83
N PHE A 19 3.56 -2.85 -26.39
CA PHE A 19 3.04 -4.01 -25.66
C PHE A 19 3.94 -4.39 -24.46
N VAL A 20 5.26 -4.47 -24.69
CA VAL A 20 6.24 -4.74 -23.64
C VAL A 20 6.25 -3.62 -22.59
N ALA A 21 6.17 -2.36 -23.01
CA ALA A 21 6.15 -1.22 -22.09
C ALA A 21 4.91 -1.23 -21.20
N ILE A 22 3.72 -1.47 -21.77
CA ILE A 22 2.46 -1.54 -21.01
C ILE A 22 2.50 -2.72 -20.03
N ASN A 23 2.88 -3.91 -20.50
CA ASN A 23 3.00 -5.09 -19.66
C ASN A 23 3.95 -4.81 -18.49
N THR A 24 5.18 -4.37 -18.80
CA THR A 24 6.21 -4.09 -17.79
C THR A 24 5.76 -3.01 -16.81
N LEU A 25 5.07 -1.96 -17.27
CA LEU A 25 4.56 -0.92 -16.39
C LEU A 25 3.50 -1.45 -15.43
N VAL A 26 2.53 -2.23 -15.93
CA VAL A 26 1.48 -2.81 -15.10
C VAL A 26 2.06 -3.80 -14.09
N TYR A 27 2.83 -4.78 -14.55
CA TYR A 27 3.40 -5.78 -13.63
C TYR A 27 4.45 -5.18 -12.71
N GLY A 28 5.25 -4.24 -13.20
CA GLY A 28 6.26 -3.54 -12.40
C GLY A 28 5.65 -2.67 -11.30
N THR A 29 4.55 -1.96 -11.58
CA THR A 29 3.85 -1.17 -10.57
C THR A 29 3.19 -2.06 -9.52
N LEU A 30 2.55 -3.16 -9.93
CA LEU A 30 2.00 -4.16 -9.01
C LEU A 30 3.09 -4.83 -8.16
N ALA A 31 4.20 -5.20 -8.79
CA ALA A 31 5.34 -5.78 -8.11
C ALA A 31 5.93 -4.79 -7.10
N ALA A 32 6.10 -3.52 -7.45
CA ALA A 32 6.55 -2.48 -6.52
C ALA A 32 5.57 -2.28 -5.36
N ALA A 33 4.27 -2.19 -5.64
CA ALA A 33 3.23 -2.07 -4.62
C ALA A 33 3.21 -3.27 -3.65
N LYS A 34 3.48 -4.48 -4.16
CA LYS A 34 3.51 -5.72 -3.38
C LYS A 34 4.86 -5.98 -2.70
N ALA A 35 5.95 -5.49 -3.28
CA ALA A 35 7.30 -5.58 -2.74
C ALA A 35 7.52 -4.58 -1.60
N LEU A 36 6.67 -3.55 -1.47
CA LEU A 36 6.62 -2.77 -0.25
C LEU A 36 6.32 -3.74 0.91
N PRO A 37 7.22 -3.88 1.90
CA PRO A 37 6.89 -4.59 3.11
C PRO A 37 5.62 -3.94 3.64
N LYS A 38 4.69 -4.74 4.17
CA LYS A 38 3.39 -4.32 4.71
C LYS A 38 3.62 -3.27 5.82
N VAL A 39 3.90 -2.02 5.43
CA VAL A 39 4.15 -0.91 6.35
C VAL A 39 2.79 -0.70 6.98
N TYR A 40 2.71 -1.13 8.24
CA TYR A 40 1.48 -1.18 9.02
C TYR A 40 0.70 0.13 8.87
N ALA A 41 -0.29 0.14 7.98
CA ALA A 41 -1.27 1.21 7.86
C ALA A 41 -2.13 1.45 9.13
N PRO A 42 -2.30 0.56 10.14
CA PRO A 42 -3.15 0.87 11.28
C PRO A 42 -2.47 1.79 12.33
N ALA A 43 -1.18 2.13 12.19
CA ALA A 43 -0.54 3.08 13.09
C ALA A 43 -0.90 4.55 12.78
N TRP A 44 -1.21 4.88 11.52
CA TRP A 44 -1.57 6.26 11.15
C TRP A 44 -2.98 6.64 11.66
N PHE A 45 -3.92 5.68 11.68
CA PHE A 45 -5.29 5.93 12.13
C PHE A 45 -5.58 5.57 13.60
N GLY A 46 -4.63 4.93 14.30
CA GLY A 46 -4.85 4.36 15.64
C GLY A 46 -4.53 5.27 16.85
N GLY A 47 -4.47 6.58 16.65
CA GLY A 47 -3.82 7.51 17.59
C GLY A 47 -4.70 8.32 18.54
N ARG A 48 -6.01 8.07 18.69
CA ARG A 48 -6.85 8.96 19.52
C ARG A 48 -7.84 8.35 20.53
N ASN A 49 -8.00 7.03 20.64
CA ASN A 49 -8.99 6.46 21.56
C ASN A 49 -8.46 5.32 22.46
N ARG A 50 -7.18 5.36 22.85
CA ARG A 50 -6.61 4.40 23.83
C ARG A 50 -6.30 5.01 25.20
N ARG A 51 -7.03 6.05 25.60
CA ARG A 51 -6.94 6.58 26.97
C ARG A 51 -8.26 7.20 27.44
N ALA A 52 -9.30 6.40 27.57
CA ALA A 52 -10.32 6.60 28.60
C ALA A 52 -10.14 5.46 29.60
N GLN A 53 -9.31 5.73 30.60
CA GLN A 53 -9.10 4.87 31.74
C GLN A 53 -10.37 4.89 32.60
N ASN A 54 -10.85 3.73 33.00
CA ASN A 54 -10.98 3.45 34.43
C ASN A 54 -10.64 1.97 34.67
N ARG A 55 -9.44 1.72 35.19
CA ARG A 55 -9.05 0.42 35.76
C ARG A 55 -9.00 0.56 37.28
N SER A 56 -10.06 1.10 37.89
CA SER A 56 -10.23 1.00 39.34
C SER A 56 -10.46 -0.47 39.69
N ILE A 57 -9.67 -0.97 40.64
CA ILE A 57 -9.85 -2.32 41.24
C ILE A 57 -10.82 -2.23 42.43
N PHE A 58 -11.21 -1.01 42.81
CA PHE A 58 -12.20 -0.76 43.83
C PHE A 58 -13.60 -0.84 43.22
N PRO A 59 -14.49 -1.69 43.75
CA PRO A 59 -15.90 -1.62 43.42
C PRO A 59 -16.47 -0.30 43.97
N ASP A 60 -17.33 0.35 43.19
CA ASP A 60 -18.05 1.53 43.64
C ASP A 60 -18.83 1.19 44.92
N PRO A 61 -18.80 2.05 45.94
CA PRO A 61 -19.51 1.79 47.19
C PRO A 61 -21.01 1.66 46.90
N PRO A 62 -21.72 0.72 47.54
CA PRO A 62 -23.16 0.58 47.32
C PRO A 62 -23.84 1.87 47.77
N GLU A 63 -24.51 2.51 46.81
CA GLU A 63 -25.43 3.62 47.01
C GLU A 63 -26.52 3.13 47.97
N ARG A 64 -26.40 3.48 49.24
CA ARG A 64 -27.47 3.26 50.22
C ARG A 64 -28.43 4.41 50.08
N ASP A 65 -29.50 4.17 49.34
CA ASP A 65 -30.71 4.95 49.43
C ASP A 65 -31.21 4.87 50.89
N SER A 66 -31.10 5.99 51.61
CA SER A 66 -31.61 6.20 52.96
C SER A 66 -32.84 7.09 52.92
#